data_AF-A0A920T2X5-F1
#
_entry.id   AF-A0A920T2X5-F1
#
_cell.length_a   1.000
_cell.length_b   1.000
_cell.length_c   1.000
_cell.angle_alpha   90.00
_cell.angle_beta   90.00
_cell.angle_gamma   90.00
#
_symmetry.space_group_name_H-M   'P 1'
#
loop_
_entity.id
_entity.type
_entity.pdbx_description
1 polymer ?
#
loop_
_entity_poly.entity_id
_entity_poly.type
_entity_poly.pdbx_seq_one_letter_code
_entity_poly.pdbx_strand_id
1 'polypeptide(L)' 'MSFEQKVLIRGVEPLDVIRCFHDRKFVEFLTALQPVKIKSWRGINDEMEASFSFWFFGWREIRVVHKNYRVTGKAH' A
#
# COMPACT_ATOMS: atom_id res chain seq x y z
N MET A 1 0.83 1.12 19.85
CA MET A 1 -0.07 0.03 19.38
C MET A 1 0.46 -0.44 18.05
N SER A 2 0.93 -1.68 17.96
CA SER A 2 1.33 -2.31 16.70
C SER A 2 0.16 -3.19 16.23
N PHE A 3 -0.46 -2.84 15.11
CA PHE A 3 -1.44 -3.70 14.46
C PHE A 3 -0.69 -4.61 13.48
N GLU A 4 -0.80 -5.93 13.66
CA GLU A 4 -0.19 -6.93 12.77
C GLU A 4 -1.29 -7.88 12.27
N GLN A 5 -1.37 -8.08 10.95
CA GLN A 5 -2.30 -9.00 10.31
C GLN A 5 -1.52 -9.97 9.43
N LYS A 6 -1.77 -11.28 9.59
CA LYS A 6 -1.19 -12.35 8.77
C LYS A 6 -2.28 -13.02 7.95
N VAL A 7 -2.04 -13.21 6.65
CA VAL A 7 -2.94 -13.87 5.71
C VAL A 7 -2.14 -14.89 4.91
N LEU A 8 -2.69 -16.11 4.73
CA LEU A 8 -2.10 -17.13 3.87
C LEU A 8 -2.72 -17.02 2.47
N ILE A 9 -1.88 -16.70 1.48
CA ILE A 9 -2.26 -16.70 0.06
C ILE A 9 -1.58 -17.91 -0.58
N ARG A 10 -2.35 -18.80 -1.21
CA ARG A 10 -1.85 -20.02 -1.86
C ARG A 10 -1.86 -19.86 -3.38
N GLY A 11 -0.86 -20.42 -4.06
CA GLY A 11 -0.80 -20.47 -5.53
C GLY A 11 -0.52 -19.13 -6.20
N VAL A 12 0.19 -18.22 -5.51
CA VAL A 12 0.56 -16.90 -6.04
C VAL A 12 2.02 -16.61 -5.69
N GLU A 13 2.79 -16.12 -6.66
CA GLU A 13 4.17 -15.70 -6.42
C GLU A 13 4.19 -14.37 -5.65
N PRO A 14 5.08 -14.19 -4.66
CA PRO A 14 5.18 -12.93 -3.91
C PRO A 14 5.37 -11.69 -4.81
N LEU A 15 6.08 -11.87 -5.93
CA LEU A 15 6.28 -10.84 -6.95
C LEU A 15 4.97 -10.34 -7.56
N ASP A 16 4.02 -11.24 -7.81
CA ASP A 16 2.72 -10.88 -8.39
C ASP A 16 1.88 -10.12 -7.37
N VAL A 17 1.93 -10.54 -6.10
CA VAL A 17 1.28 -9.82 -4.99
C VAL A 17 1.83 -8.39 -4.89
N ILE A 18 3.16 -8.22 -4.92
CA ILE A 18 3.79 -6.90 -4.86
C ILE A 18 3.34 -6.03 -6.05
N ARG A 19 3.27 -6.60 -7.26
CA ARG A 19 2.81 -5.90 -8.47
C ARG A 19 1.37 -5.40 -8.34
N CYS A 20 0.47 -6.15 -7.71
CA CYS A 20 -0.91 -5.69 -7.48
C CYS A 20 -1.00 -4.39 -6.67
N PHE A 21 -0.06 -4.14 -5.74
CA PHE A 21 -0.04 -2.89 -4.97
C PHE A 21 0.37 -1.65 -5.80
N HIS A 22 0.87 -1.83 -7.03
CA HIS A 22 1.07 -0.73 -7.97
C HIS A 22 -0.24 -0.31 -8.67
N ASP A 23 -1.26 -1.15 -8.65
CA ASP A 23 -2.58 -0.79 -9.19
C ASP A 23 -3.37 0.03 -8.17
N ARG A 24 -3.69 1.26 -8.57
CA ARG A 24 -4.49 2.17 -7.76
C ARG A 24 -5.84 1.59 -7.35
N LYS A 25 -6.53 0.91 -8.28
CA LYS A 25 -7.86 0.35 -8.02
C LYS A 25 -7.81 -0.74 -6.97
N PHE A 26 -6.73 -1.53 -6.95
CA PHE A 26 -6.55 -2.59 -5.97
C PHE A 26 -6.42 -2.04 -4.54
N VAL A 27 -5.63 -1.00 -4.33
CA VAL A 27 -5.50 -0.38 -3.00
C VAL A 27 -6.74 0.42 -2.64
N GLU A 28 -7.42 1.07 -3.59
CA GLU A 28 -8.76 1.64 -3.36
C GLU A 28 -9.74 0.57 -2.86
N PHE A 29 -9.73 -0.62 -3.46
CA PHE A 29 -10.52 -1.75 -2.98
C PHE A 29 -10.14 -2.18 -1.55
N LEU A 30 -8.85 -2.33 -1.25
CA LEU A 30 -8.38 -2.69 0.10
C LEU A 30 -8.76 -1.65 1.15
N THR A 31 -8.84 -0.39 0.75
CA THR A 31 -9.14 0.75 1.65
C THR A 31 -10.62 1.11 1.71
N ALA A 32 -11.47 0.56 0.84
CA ALA A 32 -12.86 0.97 0.69
C ALA A 32 -13.71 0.85 1.98
N LEU A 33 -13.42 -0.16 2.80
CA LEU A 33 -14.10 -0.40 4.08
C LEU A 33 -13.27 0.06 5.29
N GLN A 34 -12.12 0.67 5.04
CA GLN A 34 -11.22 1.15 6.07
C GLN A 34 -11.43 2.65 6.29
N PRO A 35 -11.16 3.17 7.50
CA PRO A 35 -11.32 4.58 7.82
C PRO A 35 -10.16 5.42 7.27
N VAL A 36 -9.86 5.28 5.98
CA VAL A 36 -8.76 5.93 5.27
C VAL A 36 -9.24 6.46 3.91
N LYS A 37 -8.69 7.61 3.49
CA LYS A 37 -8.96 8.24 2.20
C LYS A 37 -7.66 8.54 1.49
N ILE A 38 -7.50 8.05 0.26
CA ILE A 38 -6.36 8.39 -0.60
C ILE A 38 -6.58 9.81 -1.13
N LYS A 39 -5.70 10.75 -0.77
CA LYS A 39 -5.75 12.16 -1.22
C LYS A 39 -4.94 12.35 -2.48
N SER A 40 -3.74 11.80 -2.52
CA SER A 40 -2.87 11.77 -3.69
C SER A 40 -2.07 10.48 -3.69
N TRP A 41 -1.77 9.98 -4.89
CA TRP A 41 -0.96 8.78 -5.02
C TRP A 41 -0.24 8.82 -6.36
N ARG A 42 1.10 8.98 -6.31
CA ARG A 42 1.96 8.97 -7.51
C ARG A 42 2.46 7.57 -7.88
N GLY A 43 2.43 6.65 -6.93
CA GLY A 43 2.78 5.24 -7.07
C GLY A 43 3.49 4.74 -5.81
N ILE A 44 4.07 3.55 -5.88
CA ILE A 44 4.87 2.94 -4.80
C ILE A 44 6.29 2.61 -5.26
N ASN A 45 6.77 3.25 -6.32
CA ASN A 45 8.18 3.14 -6.71
C ASN A 45 9.05 4.05 -5.84
N ASP A 46 10.36 3.95 -6.03
CA ASP A 46 11.33 4.75 -5.28
C ASP A 46 11.07 6.25 -5.49
N GLU A 47 11.19 7.00 -4.39
CA GLU A 47 10.93 8.44 -4.27
C GLU A 47 9.48 8.88 -4.56
N MET A 48 8.57 7.95 -4.85
CA MET A 48 7.17 8.31 -5.09
C MET A 48 6.48 8.66 -3.78
N GLU A 49 5.63 9.68 -3.86
CA GLU A 49 4.85 10.19 -2.74
C GLU A 49 3.37 9.80 -2.85
N ALA A 50 2.78 9.52 -1.70
CA ALA A 50 1.34 9.37 -1.53
C ALA A 50 0.89 10.11 -0.27
N SER A 51 -0.30 10.71 -0.32
CA SER A 51 -0.96 11.32 0.82
C SER A 51 -2.26 10.59 1.12
N PHE A 52 -2.43 10.24 2.39
CA PHE A 52 -3.59 9.55 2.92
C PHE A 52 -4.17 10.35 4.07
N SER A 53 -5.49 10.34 4.20
CA SER A 53 -6.16 10.85 5.39
C SER A 53 -6.72 9.68 6.18
N PHE A 54 -6.28 9.50 7.41
CA PHE A 54 -6.78 8.46 8.30
C PHE A 54 -7.70 9.06 9.36
N TRP A 55 -8.75 8.34 9.71
CA TRP A 55 -9.66 8.71 10.78
C TRP A 55 -9.25 8.02 12.09
N PHE A 56 -8.30 8.62 12.79
CA PHE A 56 -7.86 8.23 14.13
C PHE A 56 -8.14 9.39 15.09
N PHE A 57 -9.28 9.35 15.79
CA PHE A 57 -9.78 10.45 16.63
C PHE A 57 -9.89 11.79 15.86
N GLY A 58 -10.34 11.72 14.61
CA GLY A 58 -10.39 12.83 13.65
C GLY A 58 -9.61 12.53 12.37
N TRP A 59 -9.88 13.28 11.30
CA TRP A 59 -9.14 13.15 10.03
C TRP A 59 -7.73 13.74 10.19
N ARG A 60 -6.72 12.91 10.04
CA ARG A 60 -5.30 13.33 10.03
C ARG A 60 -4.68 12.97 8.70
N GLU A 61 -3.93 13.91 8.12
CA GLU A 61 -3.19 13.67 6.88
C GLU A 61 -1.83 13.06 7.21
N ILE A 62 -1.47 12.02 6.46
CA ILE A 62 -0.17 11.35 6.52
C ILE A 62 0.39 11.34 5.11
N ARG A 63 1.61 11.84 4.97
CA ARG A 63 2.37 11.76 3.72
C ARG A 63 3.40 10.66 3.85
N VAL A 64 3.45 9.81 2.84
CA VAL A 64 4.37 8.67 2.77
C VAL A 64 5.22 8.86 1.53
N VAL A 65 6.54 8.76 1.71
CA VAL A 65 7.51 8.72 0.62
C VAL A 65 8.12 7.32 0.63
N HIS A 66 8.02 6.60 -0.48
CA HIS A 66 8.74 5.34 -0.61
C HIS A 66 10.22 5.62 -0.84
N LYS A 67 11.07 5.05 0.01
CA LYS A 67 12.53 5.17 -0.09
C LYS A 67 13.16 3.79 -0.14
N ASN A 68 14.17 3.63 -0.97
CA ASN A 68 14.90 2.39 -1.19
C ASN A 68 13.99 1.26 -1.70
N TYR A 69 13.00 1.58 -2.53
CA TYR A 69 12.13 0.54 -3.09
C TYR A 69 12.94 -0.36 -4.03
N ARG A 70 13.16 -1.61 -3.61
CA ARG A 70 13.84 -2.64 -4.39
C ARG A 70 13.01 -3.91 -4.36
N VAL A 71 12.59 -4.39 -5.52
CA VAL A 71 11.93 -5.69 -5.64
C VAL A 71 13.01 -6.77 -5.56
N THR A 72 13.21 -7.35 -4.38
CA THR A 72 14.12 -8.49 -4.19
C THR A 72 13.41 -9.78 -4.56
N GLY A 73 13.38 -10.11 -5.84
CA GLY A 73 12.89 -11.38 -6.35
C GLY A 73 13.44 -11.63 -7.75
N LYS A 74 14.11 -12.78 -7.95
CA LYS A 74 14.41 -13.24 -9.32
C LYS A 74 13.09 -13.70 -9.93
N ALA A 75 12.68 -13.06 -11.03
CA ALA A 75 11.70 -13.66 -11.91
C ALA A 75 12.30 -14.98 -12.44
N HIS A 76 11.68 -16.10 -12.09
CA HIS A 76 12.00 -17.40 -12.65
C HIS A 76 11.20 -17.63 -13.93
#